data_AF-A0A2N2KM84-F1
#
_entry.id   AF-A0A2N2KM84-F1
#
_cell.length_a   1.000
_cell.length_b   1.000
_cell.length_c   1.000
_cell.angle_alpha   90.00
_cell.angle_beta   90.00
_cell.angle_gamma   90.00
#
_symmetry.space_group_name_H-M   'P 1'
#
loop_
_entity.id
_entity.type
_entity.pdbx_description
1 polymer ?
#
loop_
_entity_poly.entity_id
_entity_poly.type
_entity_poly.pdbx_seq_one_letter_code
_entity_poly.pdbx_strand_id
1 'polypeptide(L)'
;MDPNQLFRQMIAFNKAVSDNNFRTLAATHEQTERMLKRFWEKSPLFPEEGKKAVADWLKAYKKFCDDFKNRVDHNFQEAEKYTGNPKQTDKQP
;
A
#
# COMPACT_ATOMS: atom_id res chain seq x y z
N MET A 1 3.62 -30.25 -8.61
CA MET A 1 2.55 -29.24 -8.44
C MET A 1 2.31 -28.60 -9.79
N ASP A 2 1.07 -28.24 -10.10
CA ASP A 2 0.72 -27.49 -11.32
C ASP A 2 1.45 -26.13 -11.33
N PRO A 3 2.17 -25.74 -12.40
CA PRO A 3 2.87 -24.45 -12.47
C PRO A 3 1.95 -23.24 -12.22
N ASN A 4 0.69 -23.29 -12.65
CA ASN A 4 -0.28 -22.22 -12.37
C ASN A 4 -0.64 -22.15 -10.89
N GLN A 5 -0.70 -23.29 -10.19
CA GLN A 5 -0.89 -23.35 -8.74
C GLN A 5 0.31 -22.74 -7.99
N LEU A 6 1.55 -23.03 -8.40
CA LEU A 6 2.75 -22.43 -7.81
C LEU A 6 2.76 -20.90 -8.03
N PHE A 7 2.44 -20.45 -9.23
CA PHE A 7 2.35 -19.01 -9.54
C PHE A 7 1.26 -18.30 -8.73
N ARG A 8 0.07 -18.89 -8.57
CA ARG A 8 -0.98 -18.36 -7.68
C ARG A 8 -0.52 -18.24 -6.23
N GLN A 9 0.19 -19.24 -5.71
CA GLN A 9 0.73 -19.19 -4.34
C GLN A 9 1.75 -18.06 -4.18
N MET A 10 2.64 -17.84 -5.16
CA MET A 10 3.60 -16.74 -5.12
C MET A 10 2.90 -15.38 -5.13
N ILE A 11 1.87 -15.19 -5.97
CA ILE A 11 1.07 -13.96 -6.00
C ILE A 11 0.41 -13.72 -4.64
N ALA A 12 -0.27 -14.73 -4.10
CA ALA A 12 -0.97 -14.63 -2.81
C ALA A 12 0.00 -14.29 -1.66
N PHE A 13 1.19 -14.90 -1.64
CA PHE A 13 2.23 -14.59 -0.67
C PHE A 13 2.69 -13.12 -0.78
N ASN A 14 3.04 -12.67 -1.99
CA ASN A 14 3.49 -11.29 -2.20
C ASN A 14 2.40 -10.28 -1.82
N LYS A 15 1.14 -10.55 -2.17
CA LYS A 15 0.01 -9.72 -1.77
C LYS A 15 -0.10 -9.61 -0.25
N ALA A 16 -0.01 -10.73 0.47
CA ALA A 16 -0.08 -10.74 1.93
C ALA A 16 1.06 -9.94 2.59
N VAL A 17 2.29 -10.06 2.06
CA VAL A 17 3.44 -9.28 2.52
C VAL A 17 3.22 -7.78 2.25
N SER A 18 2.77 -7.41 1.05
CA SER A 18 2.43 -6.02 0.72
C SER A 18 1.35 -5.45 1.64
N ASP A 19 0.25 -6.19 1.87
CA ASP A 19 -0.83 -5.78 2.77
C ASP A 19 -0.35 -5.55 4.21
N ASN A 20 0.52 -6.43 4.72
CA ASN A 20 1.10 -6.27 6.05
C ASN A 20 2.02 -5.03 6.14
N ASN A 21 2.85 -4.80 5.12
CA ASN A 21 3.75 -3.65 5.06
C ASN A 21 2.96 -2.34 5.03
N PHE A 22 1.92 -2.25 4.19
CA PHE A 22 1.07 -1.05 4.14
C PHE A 22 0.35 -0.78 5.45
N ARG A 23 -0.17 -1.81 6.11
CA ARG A 23 -0.79 -1.67 7.44
C ARG A 23 0.21 -1.14 8.47
N THR A 24 1.43 -1.67 8.47
CA THR A 24 2.51 -1.24 9.38
C THR A 24 2.91 0.20 9.11
N LEU A 25 3.04 0.58 7.83
CA LEU A 25 3.35 1.94 7.43
C LEU A 25 2.26 2.93 7.87
N ALA A 26 1.00 2.59 7.65
CA ALA A 26 -0.13 3.42 8.07
C ALA A 26 -0.13 3.63 9.60
N ALA A 27 0.03 2.57 10.38
CA ALA A 27 0.09 2.66 11.84
C ALA A 27 1.28 3.53 12.32
N THR A 28 2.44 3.38 11.68
CA THR A 28 3.64 4.17 12.00
C THR A 28 3.47 5.64 11.66
N HIS A 29 2.85 5.94 10.51
CA HIS A 29 2.52 7.30 10.10
C HIS A 29 1.56 7.96 11.10
N GLU A 30 0.45 7.29 11.45
CA GLU A 30 -0.50 7.79 12.44
C GLU A 30 0.14 8.03 13.80
N GLN A 31 1.03 7.14 14.25
CA GLN A 31 1.76 7.33 15.50
C GLN A 31 2.70 8.53 15.45
N THR A 32 3.40 8.71 14.33
CA THR A 32 4.28 9.86 14.09
C THR A 32 3.49 11.17 14.09
N GLU A 33 2.35 11.22 13.39
CA GLU A 33 1.46 12.38 13.37
C GLU A 33 0.95 12.73 14.77
N ARG A 34 0.52 11.73 15.55
CA ARG A 34 0.11 11.93 16.96
C ARG A 34 1.25 12.48 17.82
N MET A 35 2.47 11.97 17.65
CA MET A 35 3.64 12.43 18.41
C MET A 35 4.01 13.88 18.05
N LEU A 36 4.04 14.22 16.75
CA LEU A 36 4.32 15.57 16.26
C LEU A 36 3.28 16.57 16.76
N LYS A 37 1.98 16.21 16.70
CA LYS A 37 0.91 17.06 17.21
C LYS A 37 1.07 17.36 18.70
N ARG A 38 1.32 16.34 19.53
CA ARG A 38 1.57 16.50 20.97
C ARG A 38 2.81 17.35 21.27
N PHE A 39 3.84 17.24 20.44
CA PHE A 39 5.07 18.01 20.57
C PHE A 39 4.84 19.50 20.28
N TRP A 40 4.13 19.84 19.21
CA TRP A 40 3.90 21.24 18.82
C TRP A 40 2.87 21.97 19.68
N GLU A 41 1.84 21.28 20.18
CA GLU A 41 0.87 21.87 21.12
C GLU A 41 1.56 22.46 22.37
N LYS A 42 2.72 21.91 22.74
CA LYS A 42 3.47 22.29 23.94
C LYS A 42 4.73 23.12 23.63
N SER A 43 5.03 23.37 22.36
CA SER A 43 6.31 23.95 21.95
C SER A 43 6.17 25.38 21.43
N PRO A 44 6.80 26.38 22.08
CA PRO A 44 6.87 27.75 21.55
C PRO A 44 7.86 27.90 20.38
N LEU A 45 8.55 26.82 19.98
CA LEU A 45 9.67 26.87 19.03
C LEU A 45 9.24 26.94 17.56
N PHE A 46 7.96 26.72 17.23
CA PHE A 46 7.50 26.64 15.85
C PHE A 46 6.46 27.71 15.53
N PRO A 47 6.68 28.56 14.52
CA PRO A 47 5.65 29.46 14.01
C PRO A 47 4.49 28.67 13.39
N GLU A 48 3.29 29.27 13.36
CA GLU A 48 2.07 28.62 12.87
C GLU A 48 2.18 28.17 11.40
N GLU A 49 2.87 28.93 10.56
CA GLU A 49 3.13 28.56 9.17
C GLU A 49 3.91 27.24 9.06
N GLY A 50 4.92 27.04 9.91
CA GLY A 50 5.70 25.80 9.94
C GLY A 50 4.86 24.60 10.37
N LYS A 51 3.99 24.77 11.38
CA LYS A 51 3.05 23.74 11.82
C LYS A 51 2.10 23.34 10.68
N LYS A 52 1.57 24.34 9.95
CA LYS A 52 0.70 24.11 8.80
C LYS A 52 1.43 23.37 7.68
N ALA A 53 2.65 23.78 7.33
CA ALA A 53 3.43 23.15 6.27
C ALA A 53 3.69 21.65 6.53
N VAL A 54 4.04 21.29 7.78
CA VAL A 54 4.25 19.87 8.12
C VAL A 54 2.92 19.10 8.14
N ALA A 55 1.83 19.69 8.62
CA ALA A 55 0.51 19.05 8.57
C ALA A 55 0.05 18.76 7.13
N ASP A 56 0.23 19.72 6.22
CA ASP A 56 -0.05 19.53 4.79
C ASP A 56 0.84 18.44 4.17
N TRP A 57 2.12 18.41 4.55
CA TRP A 57 3.06 17.37 4.10
C TRP A 57 2.66 15.96 4.57
N LEU A 58 2.30 15.79 5.86
CA LEU A 58 1.83 14.51 6.40
C LEU A 58 0.55 14.04 5.67
N LYS A 59 -0.39 14.96 5.41
CA LYS A 59 -1.60 14.65 4.64
C LYS A 59 -1.29 14.22 3.21
N ALA A 60 -0.38 14.91 2.54
CA ALA A 60 0.05 14.56 1.19
C ALA A 60 0.77 13.20 1.15
N TYR A 61 1.62 12.91 2.13
CA TYR A 61 2.30 11.64 2.27
C TYR A 61 1.30 10.49 2.48
N LYS A 62 0.33 10.65 3.39
CA LYS A 62 -0.73 9.66 3.57
C LYS A 62 -1.49 9.39 2.27
N LYS A 63 -1.89 10.44 1.55
CA LYS A 63 -2.58 10.30 0.26
C LYS A 63 -1.72 9.51 -0.75
N PHE A 64 -0.44 9.83 -0.84
CA PHE A 64 0.48 9.11 -1.72
C PHE A 64 0.56 7.63 -1.39
N CYS A 65 0.67 7.27 -0.10
CA CYS A 65 0.69 5.88 0.33
C CYS A 65 -0.61 5.14 0.01
N ASP A 66 -1.77 5.79 0.23
CA ASP A 66 -3.08 5.21 -0.09
C ASP A 66 -3.24 4.98 -1.60
N ASP A 67 -2.87 5.96 -2.44
CA ASP A 67 -2.90 5.84 -3.89
C ASP A 67 -1.94 4.75 -4.40
N PHE A 68 -0.74 4.65 -3.82
CA PHE A 68 0.24 3.62 -4.16
C PHE A 68 -0.27 2.23 -3.79
N LYS A 69 -0.87 2.07 -2.60
CA LYS A 69 -1.52 0.81 -2.20
C LYS A 69 -2.60 0.41 -3.19
N ASN A 70 -3.50 1.32 -3.55
CA ASN A 70 -4.57 1.04 -4.50
C ASN A 70 -4.03 0.54 -5.85
N ARG A 71 -2.93 1.13 -6.33
CA ARG A 71 -2.26 0.68 -7.57
C ARG A 71 -1.64 -0.71 -7.42
N VAL A 72 -1.00 -1.00 -6.29
CA VAL A 72 -0.44 -2.33 -6.01
C VAL A 72 -1.54 -3.38 -5.92
N ASP A 73 -2.65 -3.09 -5.22
CA ASP A 73 -3.79 -3.99 -5.08
C ASP A 73 -4.43 -4.30 -6.44
N HIS A 74 -4.61 -3.27 -7.29
CA HIS A 74 -5.07 -3.45 -8.67
C HIS A 74 -4.13 -4.37 -9.47
N ASN A 75 -2.82 -4.16 -9.39
CA ASN A 75 -1.86 -5.00 -10.12
C ASN A 75 -1.89 -6.46 -9.67
N PHE A 76 -2.08 -6.73 -8.38
CA PHE A 76 -2.26 -8.10 -7.89
C PHE A 76 -3.57 -8.72 -8.43
N GLN A 77 -4.67 -7.97 -8.46
CA GLN A 77 -5.93 -8.43 -9.05
C GLN A 77 -5.76 -8.77 -10.54
N GLU A 78 -5.05 -7.93 -11.30
CA GLU A 78 -4.73 -8.24 -12.71
C GLU A 78 -3.84 -9.49 -12.82
N ALA A 79 -2.83 -9.63 -11.95
CA ALA A 79 -1.94 -10.78 -11.94
C ALA A 79 -2.68 -12.12 -11.71
N GLU A 80 -3.68 -12.12 -10.83
CA GLU A 80 -4.50 -13.32 -10.54
C GLU A 80 -5.30 -13.79 -11.77
N LYS A 81 -5.75 -12.86 -12.63
CA LYS A 81 -6.52 -13.17 -13.85
C LYS A 81 -5.73 -13.98 -14.87
N TYR A 82 -4.40 -13.85 -14.93
CA TYR A 82 -3.56 -14.63 -15.84
C TYR A 82 -3.55 -16.14 -15.54
N THR A 83 -4.05 -16.55 -14.37
CA THR A 83 -4.18 -17.96 -14.01
C THR A 83 -5.60 -18.51 -14.15
N GLY A 84 -6.54 -17.65 -14.56
CA GLY A 84 -7.96 -17.96 -14.73
C GLY A 84 -8.39 -17.96 -16.19
N ASN A 85 -7.98 -18.96 -16.97
CA ASN A 85 -8.78 -19.49 -18.09
C ASN A 85 -8.14 -20.76 -18.70
N PRO A 86 -8.72 -21.96 -18.50
CA PRO A 86 -8.50 -23.09 -19.39
C PRO A 86 -9.53 -23.01 -20.53
N LYS A 87 -9.20 -22.35 -21.65
CA LYS A 87 -9.79 -22.68 -22.97
C LYS A 87 -9.11 -21.96 -24.14
N GLN A 88 -8.68 -22.80 -25.08
CA GLN A 88 -8.35 -22.58 -26.50
C GLN A 88 -6.90 -22.28 -26.88
N THR A 89 -6.10 -23.35 -26.95
CA THR A 89 -5.46 -23.79 -28.21
C THR A 89 -5.37 -25.30 -28.20
N ASP A 90 -6.52 -25.94 -28.41
CA ASP A 90 -6.56 -27.29 -28.95
C ASP A 90 -7.74 -27.36 -29.93
N LYS A 91 -7.46 -26.93 -31.15
CA LYS A 91 -8.15 -27.36 -32.37
C LYS A 91 -7.10 -27.36 -33.48
N GLN A 92 -6.32 -28.43 -33.49
CA GLN A 92 -5.75 -28.97 -34.70
C GLN A 92 -6.84 -29.82 -35.39
N PRO A 93 -6.95 -29.74 -36.72
CA PRO A 93 -6.29 -30.75 -37.55
C PRO A 93 -5.12 -30.19 -38.37
#